data_AF-A0A7Y6ADK7-F1
#
_entry.id   AF-A0A7Y6ADK7-F1
#
_cell.length_a   1.000
_cell.length_b   1.000
_cell.length_c   1.000
_cell.angle_alpha   90.00
_cell.angle_beta   90.00
_cell.angle_gamma   90.00
#
_symmetry.space_group_name_H-M   'P 1'
#
loop_
_entity.id
_entity.type
_entity.pdbx_description
1 polymer ?
#
loop_
_entity_poly.entity_id
_entity_poly.type
_entity_poly.pdbx_seq_one_letter_code
_entity_poly.pdbx_strand_id
1 'polypeptide(L)'
;AEPLGSAVRAVAVSGDLAAVAGADGNLRLYDVSRGGPAVQVAVVAAHASGANAVAFAPGGHEVVSAGDSALRFWETRLDRVVRRVCDTADPGITAGQWAGYFPEVAYDPPCANP
;
A
#
# COMPACT_ATOMS: atom_id res chain seq x y z
N ALA A 1 -10.97 16.66 -13.15
CA ALA A 1 -10.46 15.29 -12.95
C ALA A 1 -9.04 15.26 -13.51
N GLU A 2 -8.07 14.78 -12.73
CA GLU A 2 -6.70 14.62 -13.20
C GLU A 2 -6.61 13.37 -14.09
N PRO A 3 -6.02 13.43 -15.29
CA PRO A 3 -5.89 12.25 -16.14
C PRO A 3 -4.88 11.25 -15.56
N LEU A 4 -5.32 10.01 -15.33
CA LEU A 4 -4.53 8.96 -14.69
C LEU A 4 -3.49 8.28 -15.60
N GLY A 5 -3.33 8.77 -16.83
CA GLY A 5 -2.42 8.21 -17.84
C GLY A 5 -2.83 6.84 -18.39
N SER A 6 -3.93 6.25 -17.93
CA SER A 6 -4.47 4.97 -18.40
C SER A 6 -6.00 4.91 -18.20
N ALA A 7 -6.65 3.97 -18.88
CA ALA A 7 -8.09 3.76 -18.70
C ALA A 7 -8.40 3.18 -17.31
N VAL A 8 -9.40 3.75 -16.65
CA VAL A 8 -9.92 3.22 -15.38
C VAL A 8 -10.80 2.01 -15.66
N ARG A 9 -10.53 0.91 -14.96
CA ARG A 9 -11.30 -0.34 -15.05
C ARG A 9 -12.31 -0.47 -13.92
N ALA A 10 -11.93 -0.05 -12.72
CA ALA A 10 -12.78 -0.11 -11.54
C ALA A 10 -12.39 0.96 -10.50
N VAL A 11 -13.35 1.33 -9.66
CA VAL A 11 -13.14 2.19 -8.49
C VAL A 11 -13.91 1.62 -7.30
N ALA A 12 -13.31 1.71 -6.11
CA ALA A 12 -13.95 1.39 -4.84
C ALA A 12 -13.63 2.50 -3.83
N VAL A 13 -14.52 2.72 -2.86
CA VAL A 13 -14.36 3.74 -1.82
C VAL A 13 -14.70 3.12 -0.47
N SER A 14 -13.90 3.41 0.56
CA SER A 14 -14.15 3.03 1.95
C SER A 14 -13.72 4.16 2.88
N GLY A 15 -14.70 4.78 3.54
CA GLY A 15 -14.48 5.98 4.34
C GLY A 15 -13.82 7.09 3.51
N ASP A 16 -12.65 7.53 3.95
CA ASP A 16 -11.87 8.61 3.34
C ASP A 16 -10.88 8.15 2.28
N LEU A 17 -10.89 6.87 1.90
CA LEU A 17 -9.95 6.30 0.94
C LEU A 17 -10.68 5.78 -0.29
N ALA A 18 -10.19 6.15 -1.48
CA ALA A 18 -10.61 5.57 -2.75
C ALA A 18 -9.48 4.76 -3.38
N ALA A 19 -9.82 3.63 -3.99
CA ALA A 19 -8.91 2.77 -4.73
C ALA A 19 -9.35 2.68 -6.20
N VAL A 20 -8.41 2.87 -7.12
CA VAL A 20 -8.66 2.91 -8.56
C VAL A 20 -7.78 1.89 -9.27
N ALA A 21 -8.40 0.98 -10.00
CA ALA A 21 -7.72 -0.04 -10.81
C ALA A 21 -7.55 0.45 -12.26
N GLY A 22 -6.30 0.46 -12.74
CA GLY A 22 -5.94 0.92 -14.07
C GLY A 22 -5.71 -0.21 -15.07
N ALA A 23 -5.95 0.09 -16.36
CA ALA A 23 -5.60 -0.80 -17.47
C ALA A 23 -4.09 -1.02 -17.62
N ASP A 24 -3.27 -0.16 -17.01
CA ASP A 24 -1.82 -0.28 -16.90
C ASP A 24 -1.36 -1.26 -15.80
N GLY A 25 -2.29 -1.90 -15.09
CA GLY A 25 -2.00 -2.84 -14.01
C GLY A 25 -1.72 -2.17 -12.66
N ASN A 26 -1.66 -0.84 -12.63
CA ASN A 26 -1.45 -0.09 -11.41
C ASN A 26 -2.75 0.06 -10.63
N LEU A 27 -2.62 -0.06 -9.30
CA LEU A 27 -3.63 0.35 -8.34
C LEU A 27 -3.22 1.70 -7.75
N ARG A 28 -4.11 2.68 -7.79
CA ARG A 28 -3.89 4.02 -7.24
C ARG A 28 -4.81 4.24 -6.05
N LEU A 29 -4.27 4.78 -4.96
CA LEU A 29 -5.03 5.14 -3.77
C LEU A 29 -5.12 6.65 -3.64
N TYR A 30 -6.29 7.14 -3.27
CA TYR A 30 -6.58 8.56 -3.09
C TYR A 30 -7.22 8.82 -1.74
N ASP A 31 -6.72 9.84 -1.05
CA ASP A 31 -7.42 10.47 0.06
C ASP A 31 -8.54 11.35 -0.49
N VAL A 32 -9.76 11.07 -0.04
CA VAL A 32 -11.00 11.78 -0.40
C VAL A 32 -11.68 12.43 0.82
N SER A 33 -11.01 12.50 1.97
CA SER A 33 -11.52 13.11 3.21
C SER A 33 -11.84 14.59 3.06
N ARG A 34 -11.06 15.28 2.23
CA ARG A 34 -11.20 16.71 2.00
C ARG A 34 -12.28 16.86 0.94
N GLY A 35 -13.38 17.56 1.25
CA GLY A 35 -14.46 17.88 0.31
C GLY A 35 -14.05 18.72 -0.93
N GLY A 36 -12.76 18.76 -1.26
CA GLY A 36 -12.18 19.26 -2.50
C GLY A 36 -11.60 18.12 -3.36
N PRO A 37 -10.58 18.39 -4.20
CA PRO A 37 -10.00 17.37 -5.06
C PRO A 37 -9.35 16.23 -4.26
N ALA A 38 -9.59 15.00 -4.72
CA ALA A 38 -8.92 13.82 -4.19
C ALA A 38 -7.40 13.94 -4.35
N VAL A 39 -6.65 13.52 -3.34
CA VAL A 39 -5.17 13.57 -3.34
C VAL A 39 -4.63 12.16 -3.48
N GLN A 40 -3.80 11.91 -4.50
CA GLN A 40 -3.16 10.60 -4.63
C GLN A 40 -2.18 10.37 -3.48
N VAL A 41 -2.37 9.31 -2.70
CA VAL A 41 -1.52 8.96 -1.56
C VAL A 41 -0.60 7.78 -1.84
N ALA A 42 -0.94 6.92 -2.81
CA ALA A 42 -0.08 5.83 -3.24
C ALA A 42 -0.35 5.38 -4.68
N VAL A 43 0.67 4.80 -5.31
CA VAL A 43 0.54 4.01 -6.54
C VAL A 43 1.30 2.71 -6.36
N VAL A 44 0.68 1.61 -6.78
CA VAL A 44 1.21 0.26 -6.60
C VAL A 44 1.11 -0.48 -7.92
N ALA A 45 2.23 -1.01 -8.40
CA ALA A 45 2.25 -1.94 -9.52
C ALA A 45 1.68 -3.29 -9.07
N ALA A 46 0.35 -3.38 -9.09
CA ALA A 46 -0.35 -4.53 -8.51
C ALA A 46 -0.33 -5.72 -9.47
N HIS A 47 -0.59 -5.53 -10.75
CA HIS A 47 -0.71 -6.63 -11.71
C HIS A 47 0.20 -6.40 -12.91
N ALA A 48 0.74 -7.48 -13.50
CA ALA A 48 1.59 -7.40 -14.68
C ALA A 48 0.82 -7.03 -15.96
N SER A 49 -0.50 -7.17 -15.92
CA SER A 49 -1.46 -6.68 -16.91
C SER A 49 -2.58 -5.91 -16.21
N GLY A 50 -3.58 -5.42 -16.95
CA GLY A 50 -4.63 -4.57 -16.39
C GLY A 50 -5.28 -5.11 -15.12
N ALA A 51 -5.37 -4.25 -14.10
CA ALA A 51 -6.17 -4.50 -12.91
C ALA A 51 -7.64 -4.26 -13.27
N ASN A 52 -8.44 -5.31 -13.26
CA ASN A 52 -9.82 -5.30 -13.77
C ASN A 52 -10.87 -5.08 -12.69
N ALA A 53 -10.54 -5.38 -11.42
CA ALA A 53 -11.43 -5.16 -10.30
C ALA A 53 -10.66 -4.69 -9.07
N VAL A 54 -11.35 -3.94 -8.21
CA VAL A 54 -10.88 -3.56 -6.88
C VAL A 54 -12.06 -3.52 -5.91
N ALA A 55 -11.84 -3.97 -4.67
CA ALA A 55 -12.80 -3.88 -3.59
C ALA A 55 -12.09 -3.62 -2.26
N PHE A 56 -12.79 -2.97 -1.33
CA PHE A 56 -12.37 -2.91 0.07
C PHE A 56 -13.00 -4.08 0.85
N ALA A 57 -12.24 -4.68 1.75
CA ALA A 57 -12.78 -5.60 2.74
C ALA A 57 -13.74 -4.86 3.69
N PRO A 58 -14.71 -5.54 4.35
CA PRO A 58 -15.73 -4.90 5.19
C PRO A 58 -15.19 -4.00 6.30
N GLY A 59 -13.95 -4.19 6.74
CA GLY A 59 -13.30 -3.36 7.75
C GLY A 59 -12.47 -2.18 7.22
N GLY A 60 -12.45 -1.93 5.90
CA GLY A 60 -11.79 -0.79 5.24
C GLY A 60 -10.25 -0.78 5.28
N HIS A 61 -9.65 -1.73 5.98
CA HIS A 61 -8.20 -1.83 6.19
C HIS A 61 -7.50 -2.72 5.16
N GLU A 62 -8.25 -3.40 4.31
CA GLU A 62 -7.68 -4.25 3.28
C GLU A 62 -8.33 -3.95 1.93
N VAL A 63 -7.51 -3.85 0.90
CA VAL A 63 -7.93 -3.70 -0.49
C VAL A 63 -7.58 -4.98 -1.23
N VAL A 64 -8.55 -5.49 -1.98
CA VAL A 64 -8.38 -6.64 -2.87
C VAL A 64 -8.41 -6.13 -4.31
N SER A 65 -7.38 -6.46 -5.09
CA SER A 65 -7.33 -6.18 -6.52
C SER A 65 -7.27 -7.48 -7.32
N ALA A 66 -7.90 -7.49 -8.49
CA ALA A 66 -7.90 -8.62 -9.40
C ALA A 66 -7.41 -8.20 -10.79
N GLY A 67 -6.52 -8.99 -11.38
CA GLY A 67 -5.87 -8.81 -12.67
C GLY A 67 -5.00 -10.03 -12.94
N ASP A 68 -4.38 -10.17 -14.11
CA ASP A 68 -3.40 -11.24 -14.42
C ASP A 68 -3.72 -12.67 -13.89
N SER A 69 -5.01 -13.05 -13.83
CA SER A 69 -5.51 -14.31 -13.24
C SER A 69 -5.16 -14.53 -11.76
N ALA A 70 -4.86 -13.47 -11.02
CA ALA A 70 -4.53 -13.50 -9.60
C ALA A 70 -5.29 -12.42 -8.81
N LEU A 71 -5.51 -12.72 -7.53
CA LEU A 71 -5.92 -11.75 -6.53
C LEU A 71 -4.69 -11.27 -5.76
N ARG A 72 -4.66 -9.99 -5.42
CA ARG A 72 -3.67 -9.41 -4.51
C ARG A 72 -4.37 -8.61 -3.43
N PHE A 73 -3.74 -8.63 -2.27
CA PHE A 73 -4.28 -8.10 -1.02
C PHE A 73 -3.32 -7.05 -0.49
N TRP A 74 -3.86 -5.91 -0.07
CA TRP A 74 -3.10 -4.74 0.35
C TRP A 74 -3.66 -4.23 1.67
N GLU A 75 -2.84 -4.23 2.72
CA GLU A 75 -3.19 -3.58 3.98
C GLU A 75 -3.02 -2.06 3.83
N THR A 76 -4.03 -1.29 4.21
CA THR A 76 -4.04 0.17 4.08
C THR A 76 -3.68 0.89 5.37
N ARG A 77 -3.66 0.18 6.51
CA ARG A 77 -3.26 0.76 7.80
C ARG A 77 -1.77 0.60 8.06
N LEU A 78 -1.08 1.74 8.11
CA LEU A 78 0.37 1.78 8.33
C LEU A 78 0.79 1.11 9.65
N ASP A 79 0.03 1.29 10.73
CA ASP A 79 0.33 0.66 12.03
C ASP A 79 0.31 -0.87 11.95
N ARG A 80 -0.64 -1.44 11.19
CA ARG A 80 -0.72 -2.89 10.97
C ARG A 80 0.39 -3.39 10.07
N VAL A 81 0.75 -2.64 9.03
CA VAL A 81 1.89 -2.98 8.15
C VAL A 81 3.18 -3.00 8.97
N VAL A 82 3.44 -1.95 9.76
CA VAL A 82 4.64 -1.85 10.60
C VAL A 82 4.71 -3.02 11.58
N ARG A 83 3.63 -3.30 12.32
CA ARG A 83 3.57 -4.46 13.23
C ARG A 83 3.88 -5.77 12.52
N ARG A 84 3.21 -6.04 11.40
CA ARG A 84 3.42 -7.29 10.65
C ARG A 84 4.85 -7.45 10.15
N VAL A 85 5.45 -6.36 9.66
CA VAL A 85 6.85 -6.34 9.23
C VAL A 85 7.77 -6.63 10.42
N CYS A 86 7.53 -5.99 11.57
CA CYS A 86 8.32 -6.20 12.77
C CYS A 86 8.17 -7.60 13.37
N ASP A 87 6.95 -8.17 13.38
CA ASP A 87 6.70 -9.55 13.82
C ASP A 87 7.44 -10.56 12.94
N THR A 88 7.55 -10.28 11.63
CA THR A 88 8.26 -11.16 10.67
C THR A 88 9.77 -11.04 10.79
N ALA A 89 10.25 -9.86 11.20
CA ALA A 89 11.67 -9.56 11.33
C ALA A 89 12.24 -9.90 12.73
N ASP A 90 11.50 -10.60 13.58
CA ASP A 90 11.93 -10.98 14.93
C ASP A 90 12.90 -12.20 14.93
N PRO A 91 14.04 -12.15 15.66
CA PRO A 91 14.56 -10.99 16.40
C PRO A 91 15.13 -9.93 15.45
N GLY A 92 14.83 -8.67 15.75
CA GLY A 92 15.28 -7.52 14.97
C GLY A 92 16.81 -7.41 14.86
N ILE A 93 17.27 -6.65 13.85
CA ILE A 93 18.70 -6.39 13.63
C ILE A 93 19.35 -5.77 14.87
N THR A 94 20.46 -6.36 15.32
CA THR A 94 21.21 -5.84 16.47
C THR A 94 22.04 -4.61 16.10
N ALA A 95 22.43 -3.80 17.09
CA ALA A 95 23.33 -2.66 16.88
C ALA A 95 24.68 -3.06 16.23
N GLY A 96 25.20 -4.25 16.56
CA GLY A 96 26.43 -4.78 15.96
C GLY A 96 26.27 -5.12 14.48
N GLN A 97 25.16 -5.79 14.11
CA GLN A 97 24.84 -6.07 12.71
C GLN A 97 24.56 -4.78 11.93
N TRP A 98 23.88 -3.82 12.54
CA TRP A 98 23.62 -2.52 11.95
C TRP A 98 24.91 -1.78 11.59
N ALA A 99 25.86 -1.70 12.51
CA ALA A 99 27.17 -1.09 12.24
C ALA A 99 27.92 -1.80 11.10
N GLY A 100 27.69 -3.09 10.90
CA GLY A 100 28.26 -3.86 9.79
C GLY A 100 27.64 -3.56 8.42
N TYR A 101 26.31 -3.44 8.34
CA TYR A 101 25.60 -3.18 7.08
C TYR A 101 25.46 -1.68 6.74
N PHE A 102 25.38 -0.83 7.74
CA PHE A 102 25.10 0.61 7.63
C PHE A 102 26.11 1.43 8.45
N PRO A 103 27.41 1.41 8.11
CA PRO A 103 28.46 2.04 8.93
C PRO A 103 28.32 3.57 9.04
N GLU A 104 27.70 4.21 8.05
CA GLU A 104 27.49 5.67 8.00
C GLU A 104 26.19 6.12 8.70
N VAL A 105 25.36 5.17 9.16
CA VAL A 105 24.03 5.47 9.71
C VAL A 105 23.99 5.10 11.18
N ALA A 106 23.71 6.08 12.04
CA ALA A 106 23.51 5.82 13.47
C ALA A 106 22.42 4.76 13.69
N TYR A 107 22.60 3.92 14.71
CA TYR A 107 21.62 2.88 15.01
C TYR A 107 20.30 3.49 15.46
N ASP A 108 19.26 3.29 14.65
CA ASP A 108 17.86 3.58 14.98
C ASP A 108 17.06 2.28 14.86
N PRO A 109 16.69 1.63 15.99
CA PRO A 109 16.09 0.31 15.99
C PRO A 109 14.72 0.31 15.26
N PRO A 110 14.59 -0.35 14.09
CA PRO A 110 13.40 -0.23 13.24
C PRO A 110 12.09 -0.70 13.88
N CYS A 111 12.19 -1.56 14.89
CA CYS A 111 11.06 -2.23 15.55
C CYS A 111 11.08 -2.03 17.08
N ALA A 112 11.65 -0.92 17.56
CA ALA A 112 11.74 -0.65 19.00
C ALA A 112 10.40 -0.36 19.72
N ASN A 113 9.30 -0.17 18.99
CA ASN A 113 7.97 0.05 19.58
C ASN A 113 6.86 -0.40 18.61
N PRO A 114 6.31 -1.63 18.77
CA PRO A 114 5.17 -2.10 17.97
C PRO A 114 3.81 -1.53 18.43
#